data_AF-A0A8W7K3U0-F1
#
_entry.id   AF-A0A8W7K3U0-F1
#
_cell.length_a   1.000
_cell.length_b   1.000
_cell.length_c   1.000
_cell.angle_alpha   90.00
_cell.angle_beta   90.00
_cell.angle_gamma   90.00
#
_symmetry.space_group_name_H-M   'P 1'
#
loop_
_entity.id
_entity.type
_entity.pdbx_description
1 polymer ?
#
loop_
_entity_poly.entity_id
_entity_poly.type
_entity_poly.pdbx_seq_one_letter_code
_entity_poly.pdbx_strand_id
1 'polypeptide(L)'
;MKIVFAACLMITIQIAASFGQEIEEEARVGCIKEICPLNEKYKCCGTCYQQTCAQEDRICPDVCYQGCYCIKGYVRSSPDGRCIPIKKCRPTIPTVAPTE
;
A
#
# COMPACT_ATOMS: atom_id res chain seq x y z
N MET A 1 47.25 -0.03 23.57
CA MET A 1 46.01 -0.41 24.30
C MET A 1 44.89 0.61 24.21
N LYS A 2 45.11 1.93 24.24
CA LYS A 2 44.04 2.96 24.08
C LYS A 2 43.33 2.94 22.71
N ILE A 3 44.04 2.52 21.66
CA ILE A 3 43.53 2.44 20.27
C ILE A 3 42.50 1.31 20.12
N VAL A 4 42.63 0.23 20.91
CA VAL A 4 41.69 -0.92 20.88
C VAL A 4 40.35 -0.54 21.52
N PHE A 5 40.34 0.29 22.56
CA PHE A 5 39.12 0.79 23.20
C PHE A 5 38.34 1.77 22.32
N ALA A 6 39.06 2.65 21.62
CA ALA A 6 38.45 3.60 20.67
C ALA A 6 37.85 2.88 19.44
N ALA A 7 38.53 1.84 18.93
CA ALA A 7 38.01 1.02 17.84
C ALA A 7 36.74 0.26 18.27
N CYS A 8 36.70 -0.28 19.49
CA CYS A 8 35.55 -1.01 20.01
C CYS A 8 34.30 -0.10 20.18
N LEU A 9 34.50 1.15 20.63
CA LEU A 9 33.42 2.15 20.73
C LEU A 9 32.90 2.62 19.37
N MET A 10 33.75 2.71 18.35
CA MET A 10 33.31 3.10 17.00
C MET A 10 32.60 1.95 16.28
N ILE A 11 33.00 0.70 16.56
CA ILE A 11 32.34 -0.49 16.00
C ILE A 11 30.94 -0.67 16.61
N THR A 12 30.71 -0.33 17.88
CA THR A 12 29.35 -0.37 18.46
C THR A 12 28.43 0.73 17.91
N ILE A 13 28.96 1.92 17.61
CA ILE A 13 28.19 3.03 17.01
C ILE A 13 27.77 2.70 15.57
N GLN A 14 28.63 2.02 14.79
CA GLN A 14 28.27 1.53 13.45
C GLN A 14 27.22 0.42 13.50
N ILE A 15 27.25 -0.47 14.50
CA ILE A 15 26.25 -1.53 14.66
C ILE A 15 24.88 -0.96 15.07
N ALA A 16 24.85 0.12 15.87
CA ALA A 16 23.61 0.85 16.17
C ALA A 16 23.04 1.61 14.95
N ALA A 17 23.86 1.88 13.93
CA ALA A 17 23.43 2.50 12.67
C ALA A 17 23.23 1.49 11.51
N SER A 18 23.59 0.21 11.70
CA SER A 18 23.44 -0.85 10.68
C SER A 18 22.49 -1.99 11.08
N PHE A 19 21.94 -1.97 12.30
CA PHE A 19 20.58 -2.45 12.48
C PHE A 19 19.63 -1.29 12.17
N GLY A 20 19.48 -1.02 10.88
CA GLY A 20 18.33 -0.25 10.43
C GLY A 20 17.09 -0.87 11.04
N GLN A 21 16.40 -0.14 11.91
CA GLN A 21 14.96 -0.33 12.09
C GLN A 21 14.30 0.17 10.79
N GLU A 22 14.51 -0.57 9.71
CA GLU A 22 13.47 -0.84 8.73
C GLU A 22 12.81 -2.16 9.18
N ILE A 23 12.33 -2.19 10.42
CA ILE A 23 11.16 -3.03 10.66
C ILE A 23 10.07 -2.22 9.97
N GLU A 24 9.80 -2.51 8.70
CA GLU A 24 8.52 -2.20 8.09
C GLU A 24 7.47 -2.62 9.12
N GLU A 25 6.77 -1.63 9.65
CA GLU A 25 5.81 -1.73 10.73
C GLU A 25 4.56 -2.48 10.23
N GLU A 26 4.71 -3.74 9.83
CA GLU A 26 3.63 -4.59 9.34
C GLU A 26 3.66 -5.95 10.06
N ALA A 27 3.92 -5.94 11.37
CA ALA A 27 3.93 -7.17 12.17
C ALA A 27 3.42 -6.97 13.60
N ARG A 28 2.22 -6.40 13.76
CA ARG A 28 1.36 -6.67 14.92
C ARG A 28 -0.06 -6.88 14.39
N VAL A 29 -0.57 -8.10 14.56
CA VAL A 29 -1.65 -8.76 13.80
C VAL A 29 -1.11 -9.45 12.55
N GLY A 30 -1.06 -10.79 12.60
CA GLY A 30 -0.48 -11.63 11.57
C GLY A 30 -1.05 -11.33 10.20
N CYS A 31 -0.19 -10.84 9.31
CA CYS A 31 -0.50 -10.73 7.91
C CYS A 31 -0.25 -12.08 7.24
N ILE A 32 -1.31 -12.84 6.98
CA ILE A 32 -1.20 -14.06 6.19
C ILE A 32 -1.37 -13.66 4.73
N LYS A 33 -0.27 -13.69 3.97
CA LYS A 33 -0.30 -13.34 2.55
C LYS A 33 -1.11 -14.37 1.78
N GLU A 34 -2.17 -13.91 1.13
CA GLU A 34 -2.97 -14.72 0.21
C GLU A 34 -2.51 -14.55 -1.25
N ILE A 35 -2.82 -15.55 -2.08
CA ILE A 35 -2.61 -15.46 -3.53
C ILE A 35 -3.70 -14.58 -4.12
N CYS A 36 -3.31 -13.43 -4.67
CA CYS A 36 -4.24 -12.51 -5.31
C CYS A 36 -4.46 -12.83 -6.80
N PRO A 37 -5.62 -12.44 -7.35
CA PRO A 37 -5.88 -12.48 -8.78
C PRO A 37 -4.91 -11.59 -9.59
N LEU A 38 -4.98 -11.73 -10.91
CA LEU A 38 -4.22 -10.88 -11.83
C LEU A 38 -4.49 -9.39 -11.59
N ASN A 39 -3.42 -8.58 -11.59
CA ASN A 39 -3.43 -7.13 -11.34
C ASN A 39 -3.82 -6.72 -9.91
N GLU A 40 -3.69 -7.64 -8.96
CA GLU A 40 -3.92 -7.39 -7.54
C GLU A 40 -2.66 -7.70 -6.71
N LYS A 41 -2.45 -6.98 -5.62
CA LYS A 41 -1.40 -7.22 -4.62
C LYS A 41 -2.04 -7.31 -3.25
N TYR A 42 -1.66 -8.33 -2.48
CA TYR A 42 -2.08 -8.46 -1.09
C TYR A 42 -1.49 -7.32 -0.26
N LYS A 43 -2.32 -6.70 0.57
CA LYS A 43 -1.91 -5.71 1.57
C LYS A 43 -2.41 -6.17 2.93
N CYS A 44 -1.56 -6.04 3.95
CA CYS A 44 -1.99 -6.28 5.33
C CYS A 44 -2.62 -5.01 5.94
N CYS A 45 -2.24 -3.85 5.42
CA CYS A 45 -2.97 -2.61 5.65
C CYS A 45 -3.35 -1.93 4.33
N GLY A 46 -4.62 -2.03 3.97
CA GLY A 46 -5.24 -1.26 2.90
C GLY A 46 -6.44 -0.45 3.38
N THR A 47 -6.98 0.35 2.45
CA THR A 47 -8.13 1.22 2.66
C THR A 47 -9.44 0.42 2.78
N CYS A 48 -10.47 1.02 3.37
CA CYS A 48 -11.81 0.44 3.50
C CYS A 48 -12.57 0.30 2.17
N TYR A 49 -12.05 0.88 1.08
CA TYR A 49 -12.60 0.80 -0.26
C TYR A 49 -11.49 0.71 -1.30
N GLN A 50 -11.86 0.35 -2.53
CA GLN A 50 -10.99 0.40 -3.69
C GLN A 50 -11.63 1.26 -4.78
N GLN A 51 -10.79 2.00 -5.49
CA GLN A 51 -11.23 2.83 -6.60
C GLN A 51 -11.85 1.97 -7.70
N THR A 52 -12.98 2.44 -8.22
CA THR A 52 -13.62 1.92 -9.43
C THR A 52 -13.44 2.92 -10.57
N CYS A 53 -14.00 2.63 -11.75
CA CYS A 53 -14.02 3.61 -12.84
C CYS A 53 -14.76 4.92 -12.51
N ALA A 54 -15.60 4.95 -11.47
CA ALA A 54 -16.27 6.17 -11.03
C ALA A 54 -15.34 7.13 -10.25
N GLN A 55 -14.17 6.64 -9.81
CA GLN A 55 -13.19 7.42 -9.04
C GLN A 55 -13.81 8.15 -7.83
N GLU A 56 -14.62 7.43 -7.06
CA GLU A 56 -15.28 7.97 -5.87
C GLU A 56 -14.33 7.93 -4.69
N ASP A 57 -14.11 9.09 -4.06
CA ASP A 57 -13.44 9.16 -2.77
C ASP A 57 -14.43 8.88 -1.64
N ARG A 58 -13.97 8.10 -0.66
CA ARG A 58 -14.73 7.76 0.54
C ARG A 58 -13.89 8.00 1.77
N ILE A 59 -14.52 8.47 2.83
CA ILE A 59 -13.89 8.61 4.15
C ILE A 59 -13.80 7.23 4.77
N CYS A 60 -12.59 6.81 5.13
CA CYS A 60 -12.37 5.59 5.90
C CYS A 60 -12.11 5.90 7.36
N PRO A 61 -12.55 5.03 8.29
CA PRO A 61 -12.03 5.04 9.65
C PRO A 61 -10.51 4.76 9.65
N ASP A 62 -9.81 5.22 10.70
CA ASP A 62 -8.38 4.94 10.94
C ASP A 62 -8.15 3.49 11.41
N VAL A 63 -8.55 2.55 10.57
CA VAL A 63 -8.30 1.11 10.72
C VAL A 63 -7.90 0.51 9.39
N CYS A 64 -7.01 -0.47 9.44
CA CYS A 64 -6.48 -1.19 8.28
C CYS A 64 -7.37 -2.36 7.89
N TYR A 65 -7.50 -2.61 6.58
CA TYR A 65 -8.19 -3.77 6.04
C TYR A 65 -7.18 -4.66 5.29
N GLN A 66 -7.18 -5.95 5.61
CA GLN A 66 -6.37 -6.94 4.93
C GLN A 66 -7.07 -7.42 3.66
N GLY A 67 -6.33 -7.66 2.58
CA GLY A 67 -6.87 -8.28 1.38
C GLY A 67 -6.13 -7.94 0.09
N CYS A 68 -6.72 -8.33 -1.03
CA CYS A 68 -6.19 -8.08 -2.37
C CYS A 68 -6.66 -6.72 -2.91
N TYR A 69 -5.70 -5.85 -3.24
CA TYR A 69 -5.94 -4.52 -3.77
C TYR A 69 -5.41 -4.37 -5.19
N CYS A 70 -6.12 -3.61 -6.04
CA CYS A 70 -5.64 -3.29 -7.38
C CYS A 70 -4.26 -2.64 -7.33
N ILE A 71 -3.35 -3.09 -8.20
CA ILE A 71 -2.03 -2.48 -8.35
C ILE A 71 -2.15 -1.08 -8.98
N LYS A 72 -1.09 -0.28 -8.85
CA LYS A 72 -1.04 1.09 -9.39
C LYS A 72 -1.43 1.11 -10.88
N GLY A 73 -2.34 2.03 -11.24
CA GLY A 73 -2.85 2.17 -12.61
C GLY A 73 -4.03 1.26 -12.96
N TYR A 74 -4.51 0.45 -12.00
CA TYR A 74 -5.67 -0.41 -12.14
C TYR A 74 -6.76 -0.02 -11.14
N VAL A 75 -8.02 -0.23 -11.52
CA VAL A 75 -9.22 0.02 -10.70
C VAL A 75 -10.15 -1.17 -10.81
N ARG A 76 -11.03 -1.39 -9.81
CA ARG A 76 -12.02 -2.46 -9.90
C ARG A 76 -13.09 -2.11 -10.94
N SER A 77 -13.48 -3.07 -11.77
CA SER A 77 -14.56 -2.87 -12.75
C SER A 77 -15.93 -2.63 -12.11
N SER A 78 -16.12 -3.15 -10.89
CA SER A 78 -17.29 -3.05 -10.01
C SER A 78 -16.83 -3.36 -8.58
N PRO A 79 -17.63 -3.13 -7.51
CA PRO A 79 -17.20 -3.42 -6.13
C PRO A 79 -16.57 -4.82 -5.94
N ASP A 80 -17.15 -5.85 -6.55
CA ASP A 80 -16.63 -7.23 -6.52
C ASP A 80 -15.93 -7.66 -7.83
N GLY A 81 -15.64 -6.70 -8.70
CA GLY A 81 -15.08 -6.91 -10.02
C GLY A 81 -13.56 -7.09 -10.03
N ARG A 82 -13.02 -7.54 -11.17
CA ARG A 82 -11.57 -7.66 -11.38
C ARG A 82 -10.92 -6.29 -11.53
N CYS A 83 -9.62 -6.23 -11.25
CA CYS A 83 -8.82 -5.04 -11.54
C CYS A 83 -8.52 -4.91 -13.03
N ILE A 84 -8.98 -3.82 -13.64
CA ILE A 84 -8.74 -3.46 -15.04
C ILE A 84 -7.85 -2.22 -15.12
N PRO A 85 -7.06 -2.05 -16.20
CA PRO A 85 -6.33 -0.81 -16.40
C PRO A 85 -7.29 0.38 -16.43
N ILE A 86 -6.97 1.46 -15.74
CA ILE A 86 -7.83 2.66 -15.67
C ILE A 86 -8.16 3.22 -17.07
N LYS A 87 -7.25 3.04 -18.03
CA LYS A 87 -7.44 3.41 -19.45
C LYS A 87 -8.53 2.63 -20.17
N LYS A 88 -8.99 1.49 -19.61
CA LYS A 88 -10.11 0.70 -20.12
C LYS A 88 -11.45 1.12 -19.52
N CYS A 89 -11.46 2.07 -18.58
CA CYS A 89 -12.70 2.67 -18.14
C CYS A 89 -13.36 3.36 -19.33
N ARG A 90 -14.68 3.18 -19.47
CA ARG A 90 -15.44 4.02 -20.40
C ARG A 90 -15.31 5.46 -19.91
N PRO A 91 -15.06 6.43 -20.81
CA PRO A 91 -15.22 7.83 -20.45
C PRO A 91 -16.63 7.98 -19.91
N THR A 92 -16.76 8.30 -18.62
CA THR A 92 -18.01 8.85 -18.13
C THR A 92 -18.14 10.18 -18.85
N ILE A 93 -19.06 10.28 -19.80
CA ILE A 93 -19.54 11.59 -20.24
C ILE A 93 -19.98 12.27 -18.93
N PRO A 94 -19.36 13.39 -18.52
CA PRO A 94 -19.83 14.12 -17.35
C PRO A 94 -21.29 14.46 -17.62
N THR A 95 -22.22 13.86 -16.87
CA THR A 95 -23.65 14.16 -17.02
C THR A 95 -23.99 15.57 -16.56
N VAL A 96 -23.02 16.27 -15.95
CA VAL A 96 -23.11 17.67 -15.60
C VAL A 96 -22.26 18.45 -16.61
N ALA A 97 -22.95 19.19 -17.47
CA ALA A 97 -22.33 20.18 -18.35
C ALA A 97 -21.50 21.17 -17.52
N PRO A 98 -20.39 21.72 -18.04
CA PRO A 98 -19.74 22.87 -17.43
C PRO A 98 -20.78 23.99 -17.38
N THR A 99 -21.21 24.37 -16.18
CA THR A 99 -21.98 25.60 -15.99
C THR A 99 -21.06 26.76 -16.35
N GLU A 100 -21.44 27.52 -17.37
CA GLU A 100 -20.86 28.83 -17.72
C GLU A 100 -20.83 29.78 -16.52
#